data_AF-A0A518DLC1-F1
#
_entry.id   AF-A0A518DLC1-F1
#
_cell.length_a   1.000
_cell.length_b   1.000
_cell.length_c   1.000
_cell.angle_alpha   90.00
_cell.angle_beta   90.00
_cell.angle_gamma   90.00
#
_symmetry.space_group_name_H-M   'P 1'
#
loop_
_entity.id
_entity.type
_entity.pdbx_description
1 polymer ?
#
loop_
_entity_poly.entity_id
_entity_poly.type
_entity_poly.pdbx_seq_one_letter_code
_entity_poly.pdbx_strand_id
1 'polypeptide(L)'
;MKLHPHLWQIGVLLLCATAFTSALVYSQEQADTPTTKVFMQVKLVHAQEVLEGLVTEDYDMIAKSANQLALLSQDAQWHVLQTPEYTRRSEEFRREIDLLTEAAREKNLDRATLAYVKVTFHCVDCHKYVRKSP
;
A
#
# COMPACT_ATOMS: atom_id res chain seq x y z
N MET A 1 -56.57 -21.93 -7.08
CA MET A 1 -55.97 -20.64 -6.63
C MET A 1 -54.57 -20.57 -7.24
N LYS A 2 -54.37 -19.81 -8.33
CA LYS A 2 -53.10 -19.75 -9.05
C LYS A 2 -52.20 -18.69 -8.39
N LEU A 3 -51.06 -19.12 -7.84
CA LEU A 3 -50.08 -18.23 -7.20
C LEU A 3 -49.39 -17.38 -8.29
N HIS A 4 -49.40 -16.05 -8.13
CA HIS A 4 -48.88 -15.10 -9.12
C HIS A 4 -47.34 -15.20 -9.26
N PRO A 5 -46.78 -15.48 -10.46
CA PRO A 5 -45.36 -15.78 -10.70
C PRO A 5 -44.40 -14.58 -10.58
N HIS A 6 -44.91 -13.37 -10.36
CA HIS A 6 -44.09 -12.15 -10.30
C HIS A 6 -43.51 -11.83 -8.90
N LEU A 7 -44.01 -12.49 -7.85
CA LEU A 7 -43.55 -12.22 -6.47
C LEU A 7 -42.13 -12.73 -6.19
N TRP A 8 -41.68 -13.78 -6.89
CA TRP A 8 -40.30 -14.28 -6.78
C TRP A 8 -39.29 -13.27 -7.34
N GLN A 9 -39.59 -12.65 -8.48
CA GLN A 9 -38.68 -11.74 -9.17
C GLN A 9 -38.39 -10.49 -8.32
N ILE A 10 -39.39 -9.99 -7.58
CA ILE A 10 -39.25 -8.84 -6.67
C ILE A 10 -38.37 -9.20 -5.46
N GLY A 11 -38.50 -10.40 -4.92
CA GLY A 11 -37.68 -10.87 -3.79
C GLY A 11 -36.19 -11.01 -4.12
N VAL A 12 -35.87 -11.48 -5.33
CA VAL A 12 -34.47 -11.61 -5.79
C VAL A 12 -33.83 -10.24 -6.06
N LEU A 13 -34.59 -9.30 -6.62
CA LEU A 13 -34.10 -7.93 -6.86
C LEU A 13 -33.78 -7.17 -5.57
N LEU A 14 -34.57 -7.36 -4.51
CA LEU A 14 -34.33 -6.74 -3.20
C LEU A 14 -33.10 -7.30 -2.48
N LEU A 15 -32.83 -8.60 -2.58
CA LEU A 15 -31.64 -9.25 -1.99
C LEU A 15 -30.32 -8.84 -2.68
N CYS A 16 -30.34 -8.64 -4.00
CA CYS A 16 -29.16 -8.17 -4.75
C CYS A 16 -28.83 -6.70 -4.45
N ALA A 17 -29.84 -5.85 -4.24
CA ALA A 17 -29.65 -4.43 -3.93
C ALA A 17 -28.92 -4.24 -2.59
N THR A 18 -29.25 -5.04 -1.56
CA THR A 18 -28.61 -4.95 -0.23
C THR A 18 -27.17 -5.47 -0.20
N ALA A 19 -26.84 -6.47 -1.01
CA ALA A 19 -25.47 -7.00 -1.10
C ALA A 19 -24.53 -6.00 -1.79
N PHE A 20 -25.03 -5.27 -2.79
CA PHE A 20 -24.24 -4.28 -3.55
C PHE A 20 -23.93 -3.02 -2.73
N THR A 21 -24.88 -2.54 -1.93
CA THR A 21 -24.64 -1.39 -1.03
C THR A 21 -23.65 -1.72 0.08
N SER A 22 -23.70 -2.96 0.60
CA SER A 22 -22.80 -3.40 1.66
C SER A 22 -21.34 -3.50 1.19
N ALA A 23 -21.12 -3.96 -0.05
CA ALA A 23 -19.78 -4.03 -0.65
C ALA A 23 -19.15 -2.65 -0.88
N LEU A 24 -19.96 -1.65 -1.26
CA LEU A 24 -19.49 -0.27 -1.44
C LEU A 24 -19.12 0.40 -0.12
N VAL A 25 -19.92 0.20 0.93
CA VAL A 25 -19.66 0.76 2.27
C VAL A 25 -18.44 0.11 2.93
N TYR A 26 -18.27 -1.21 2.79
CA TYR A 26 -17.10 -1.93 3.31
C TYR A 26 -15.77 -1.41 2.74
N SER A 27 -15.75 -1.01 1.47
CA SER A 27 -14.53 -0.52 0.81
C SER A 27 -14.09 0.87 1.29
N GLN A 28 -15.00 1.69 1.82
CA GLN A 28 -14.68 3.06 2.29
C GLN A 28 -14.20 3.10 3.75
N GLU A 29 -14.63 2.17 4.61
CA GLU A 29 -14.31 2.20 6.05
C GLU A 29 -12.90 1.66 6.38
N GLN A 30 -12.29 0.87 5.48
CA GLN A 30 -11.00 0.21 5.70
C GLN A 30 -9.80 1.19 5.75
N ALA A 31 -9.91 2.37 5.12
CA ALA A 31 -8.77 3.26 4.86
C ALA A 31 -8.23 4.00 6.09
N ASP A 32 -9.05 4.29 7.10
CA ASP A 32 -8.64 5.09 8.28
C ASP A 32 -8.76 4.35 9.62
N THR A 33 -8.67 3.02 9.59
CA THR A 33 -8.68 2.22 10.81
C THR A 33 -7.44 2.52 11.68
N PRO A 34 -7.55 2.46 13.02
CA PRO A 34 -6.41 2.59 13.93
C PRO A 34 -5.23 1.66 13.56
N THR A 35 -5.54 0.48 13.02
CA THR A 35 -4.56 -0.50 12.57
C THR A 35 -3.76 -0.02 11.36
N THR A 36 -4.38 0.67 10.40
CA THR A 36 -3.70 1.27 9.23
C THR A 36 -2.74 2.38 9.66
N LYS A 37 -3.13 3.22 10.64
CA LYS A 37 -2.27 4.30 11.17
C LYS A 37 -1.00 3.75 11.80
N VAL A 38 -1.14 2.73 12.66
CA VAL A 38 0.01 2.04 13.27
C VAL A 38 0.90 1.43 12.20
N PHE A 39 0.31 0.75 11.20
CA PHE A 39 1.06 0.16 10.10
C PHE A 39 1.88 1.20 9.30
N MET A 40 1.27 2.35 8.98
CA MET A 40 1.97 3.43 8.26
C MET A 40 3.04 4.11 9.13
N GLN A 41 2.88 4.11 10.45
CA GLN A 41 3.92 4.59 11.37
C GLN A 41 5.16 3.67 11.34
N VAL A 42 4.96 2.33 11.31
CA VAL A 42 6.07 1.38 11.16
C VAL A 42 6.81 1.59 9.84
N LYS A 43 6.07 1.81 8.74
CA LYS A 43 6.65 2.18 7.44
C LYS A 43 7.50 3.46 7.52
N LEU A 44 7.03 4.48 8.24
CA LEU A 44 7.77 5.74 8.41
C LEU A 44 9.08 5.51 9.16
N VAL A 45 9.08 4.70 10.22
CA VAL A 45 10.28 4.37 11.00
C VAL A 45 11.35 3.76 10.11
N HIS A 46 11.02 2.73 9.31
CA HIS A 46 12.03 2.12 8.44
C HIS A 46 12.54 3.05 7.33
N ALA A 47 11.72 3.97 6.84
CA ALA A 47 12.21 5.00 5.92
C ALA A 47 13.21 5.95 6.60
N GLN A 48 12.92 6.37 7.83
CA GLN A 48 13.85 7.20 8.62
C GLN A 48 15.18 6.47 8.89
N GLU A 49 15.12 5.18 9.23
CA GLU A 49 16.32 4.35 9.43
C GLU A 49 17.15 4.19 8.14
N VAL A 50 16.52 4.11 6.96
CA VAL A 50 17.27 4.14 5.70
C VAL A 50 18.03 5.46 5.56
N LEU A 51 17.38 6.60 5.84
CA LEU A 51 18.06 7.89 5.80
C LEU A 51 19.21 7.96 6.81
N GLU A 52 19.00 7.46 8.02
CA GLU A 52 20.04 7.35 9.04
C GLU A 52 21.24 6.54 8.54
N GLY A 53 21.00 5.36 7.97
CA GLY A 53 22.04 4.53 7.38
C GLY A 53 22.77 5.24 6.23
N LEU A 54 22.05 5.98 5.37
CA LEU A 54 22.68 6.75 4.29
C LEU A 54 23.60 7.86 4.81
N VAL A 55 23.18 8.62 5.82
CA VAL A 55 24.00 9.75 6.34
C VAL A 55 25.15 9.29 7.23
N THR A 56 25.10 8.06 7.75
CA THR A 56 26.15 7.45 8.58
C THR A 56 27.00 6.42 7.82
N GLU A 57 26.71 6.18 6.55
CA GLU A 57 27.34 5.15 5.72
C GLU A 57 27.21 3.71 6.29
N ASP A 58 26.11 3.44 6.99
CA ASP A 58 25.77 2.10 7.50
C ASP A 58 24.99 1.31 6.45
N TYR A 59 25.73 0.59 5.59
CA TYR A 59 25.15 -0.26 4.53
C TYR A 59 24.26 -1.39 5.06
N ASP A 60 24.54 -1.93 6.24
CA ASP A 60 23.74 -3.01 6.83
C ASP A 60 22.39 -2.46 7.32
N MET A 61 22.38 -1.28 7.92
CA MET A 61 21.16 -0.56 8.30
C MET A 61 20.31 -0.21 7.07
N ILE A 62 20.94 0.33 6.01
CA ILE A 62 20.23 0.65 4.76
C ILE A 62 19.56 -0.62 4.21
N ALA A 63 20.31 -1.71 4.04
CA ALA A 63 19.80 -2.95 3.47
C ALA A 63 18.71 -3.59 4.37
N LYS A 64 18.92 -3.61 5.68
CA LYS A 64 17.94 -4.16 6.63
C LYS A 64 16.63 -3.38 6.59
N SER A 65 16.67 -2.06 6.70
CA SER A 65 15.47 -1.22 6.73
C SER A 65 14.77 -1.16 5.37
N ALA A 66 15.52 -1.20 4.26
CA ALA A 66 14.95 -1.37 2.92
C ALA A 66 14.19 -2.71 2.80
N ASN A 67 14.75 -3.82 3.29
CA ASN A 67 14.04 -5.10 3.30
C ASN A 67 12.76 -5.05 4.17
N GLN A 68 12.77 -4.34 5.30
CA GLN A 68 11.54 -4.19 6.10
C GLN A 68 10.46 -3.42 5.33
N LEU A 69 10.83 -2.37 4.58
CA LEU A 69 9.89 -1.67 3.69
C LEU A 69 9.33 -2.60 2.60
N ALA A 70 10.17 -3.47 2.02
CA ALA A 70 9.72 -4.46 1.04
C ALA A 70 8.71 -5.43 1.65
N LEU A 71 8.98 -5.95 2.85
CA LEU A 71 8.07 -6.88 3.55
C LEU A 71 6.73 -6.22 3.89
N LEU A 72 6.74 -4.99 4.42
CA LEU A 72 5.51 -4.23 4.66
C LEU A 72 4.70 -4.06 3.38
N SER A 73 5.34 -3.83 2.24
CA SER A 73 4.63 -3.66 0.97
C SER A 73 3.91 -4.91 0.45
N GLN A 74 4.18 -6.07 1.05
CA GLN A 74 3.56 -7.36 0.71
C GLN A 74 2.48 -7.76 1.73
N ASP A 75 2.36 -7.04 2.84
CA ASP A 75 1.38 -7.32 3.88
C ASP A 75 -0.06 -7.07 3.38
N ALA A 76 -1.03 -7.81 3.92
CA ALA A 76 -2.44 -7.62 3.60
C ALA A 76 -2.92 -6.19 3.91
N GLN A 77 -2.39 -5.58 4.98
CA GLN A 77 -2.68 -4.20 5.37
C GLN A 77 -2.17 -3.16 4.36
N TRP A 78 -1.26 -3.53 3.45
CA TRP A 78 -0.83 -2.67 2.37
C TRP A 78 -1.92 -2.42 1.32
N HIS A 79 -2.87 -3.33 1.16
CA HIS A 79 -3.86 -3.30 0.08
C HIS A 79 -5.07 -2.42 0.41
N VAL A 80 -4.83 -1.13 0.72
CA VAL A 80 -5.86 -0.17 1.13
C VAL A 80 -6.81 0.24 -0.01
N LEU A 81 -6.40 0.10 -1.27
CA LEU A 81 -7.24 0.34 -2.44
C LEU A 81 -7.13 -0.83 -3.42
N GLN A 82 -8.26 -1.19 -4.04
CA GLN A 82 -8.36 -2.25 -5.03
C GLN A 82 -8.46 -1.66 -6.44
N THR A 83 -7.44 -0.87 -6.84
CA THR A 83 -7.38 -0.24 -8.16
C THR A 83 -6.10 -0.61 -8.90
N PRO A 84 -6.14 -0.74 -10.25
CA PRO A 84 -4.92 -1.01 -11.04
C PRO A 84 -3.84 0.06 -10.84
N GLU A 85 -4.25 1.31 -10.63
CA GLU A 85 -3.36 2.43 -10.35
C GLU A 85 -2.63 2.28 -9.00
N TYR A 86 -3.32 1.83 -7.96
CA TYR A 86 -2.71 1.55 -6.66
C TYR A 86 -1.71 0.39 -6.75
N THR A 87 -2.06 -0.67 -7.48
CA THR A 87 -1.17 -1.82 -7.72
C THR A 87 0.10 -1.39 -8.42
N ARG A 88 -0.01 -0.62 -9.52
CA ARG A 88 1.16 -0.13 -10.26
C ARG A 88 2.08 0.72 -9.39
N ARG A 89 1.52 1.64 -8.60
CA ARG A 89 2.29 2.48 -7.66
C ARG A 89 3.02 1.65 -6.60
N SER A 90 2.38 0.58 -6.13
CA SER A 90 2.98 -0.34 -5.16
C SER A 90 4.12 -1.14 -5.77
N GLU A 91 4.01 -1.55 -7.03
CA GLU A 91 5.08 -2.22 -7.77
C GLU A 91 6.26 -1.29 -8.05
N GLU A 92 6.00 -0.05 -8.45
CA GLU A 92 7.03 0.98 -8.64
C GLU A 92 7.80 1.23 -7.33
N PHE A 93 7.08 1.35 -6.20
CA PHE A 93 7.68 1.47 -4.87
C PHE A 93 8.59 0.29 -4.53
N ARG A 94 8.11 -0.96 -4.73
CA ARG A 94 8.91 -2.18 -4.48
C ARG A 94 10.17 -2.23 -5.34
N ARG A 95 10.05 -1.90 -6.61
CA ARG A 95 11.20 -1.89 -7.53
C ARG A 95 12.31 -0.93 -7.06
N GLU A 96 11.95 0.26 -6.58
CA GLU A 96 12.95 1.21 -6.08
C GLU A 96 13.55 0.78 -4.72
N ILE A 97 12.80 0.03 -3.90
CA ILE A 97 13.36 -0.64 -2.70
C ILE A 97 14.36 -1.73 -3.08
N ASP A 98 14.08 -2.52 -4.11
CA ASP A 98 15.01 -3.55 -4.57
C ASP A 98 16.32 -2.92 -5.06
N LEU A 99 16.23 -1.82 -5.82
CA LEU A 99 17.40 -1.06 -6.28
C LEU A 99 18.18 -0.43 -5.11
N LEU A 100 17.49 0.08 -4.09
CA LEU A 100 18.11 0.59 -2.87
C LEU A 100 18.85 -0.53 -2.12
N THR A 101 18.20 -1.68 -1.95
CA THR A 101 18.78 -2.84 -1.24
C THR A 101 20.00 -3.37 -1.97
N GLU A 102 19.95 -3.47 -3.29
CA GLU A 102 21.08 -3.91 -4.11
C GLU A 102 22.24 -2.91 -4.04
N ALA A 103 21.96 -1.62 -4.18
CA ALA A 103 22.99 -0.58 -4.06
C ALA A 103 23.66 -0.59 -2.68
N ALA A 104 22.91 -0.84 -1.60
CA ALA A 104 23.47 -0.98 -0.27
C ALA A 104 24.39 -2.22 -0.15
N ARG A 105 23.97 -3.36 -0.70
CA ARG A 105 24.79 -4.61 -0.71
C ARG A 105 26.08 -4.45 -1.51
N GLU A 106 26.02 -3.71 -2.62
CA GLU A 106 27.18 -3.35 -3.44
C GLU A 106 28.06 -2.25 -2.80
N LYS A 107 27.65 -1.69 -1.65
CA LYS A 107 28.29 -0.54 -0.99
C LYS A 107 28.43 0.68 -1.90
N ASN A 108 27.41 0.95 -2.71
CA ASN A 108 27.35 2.10 -3.60
C ASN A 108 26.41 3.16 -3.03
N LEU A 109 26.96 4.07 -2.21
CA LEU A 109 26.19 5.07 -1.48
C LEU A 109 25.43 6.04 -2.40
N ASP A 110 26.01 6.44 -3.53
CA ASP A 110 25.38 7.35 -4.48
C ASP A 110 24.15 6.70 -5.14
N ARG A 111 24.27 5.43 -5.56
CA ARG A 111 23.13 4.67 -6.08
C ARG A 111 22.06 4.45 -5.02
N ALA A 112 22.46 4.13 -3.78
CA ALA A 112 21.54 3.94 -2.67
C ALA A 112 20.78 5.24 -2.37
N THR A 113 21.48 6.37 -2.36
CA THR A 113 20.89 7.71 -2.14
C THR A 113 19.87 8.04 -3.22
N LEU A 114 20.21 7.85 -4.50
CA LEU A 114 19.29 8.12 -5.61
C LEU A 114 18.04 7.21 -5.55
N ALA A 115 18.22 5.92 -5.25
CA ALA A 115 17.11 4.99 -5.07
C ALA A 115 16.21 5.43 -3.90
N TYR A 116 16.79 5.85 -2.77
CA TYR A 116 16.01 6.31 -1.62
C TYR A 116 15.22 7.60 -1.89
N VAL A 117 15.77 8.53 -2.69
CA VAL A 117 15.02 9.71 -3.16
C VAL A 117 13.76 9.28 -3.93
N LYS A 118 13.88 8.27 -4.80
CA LYS A 118 12.73 7.75 -5.53
C LYS A 118 11.75 6.99 -4.64
N VAL A 119 12.24 6.20 -3.67
CA VAL A 119 11.38 5.59 -2.63
C VAL A 119 10.56 6.67 -1.93
N THR A 120 11.19 7.78 -1.53
CA THR A 120 10.52 8.94 -0.93
C THR A 120 9.47 9.56 -1.85
N PHE A 121 9.80 9.75 -3.13
CA PHE A 121 8.86 10.23 -4.14
C PHE A 121 7.62 9.33 -4.25
N HIS A 122 7.80 8.01 -4.35
CA HIS A 122 6.70 7.06 -4.42
C HIS A 122 5.84 7.03 -3.15
N CYS A 123 6.42 7.25 -1.97
CA CYS A 123 5.65 7.41 -0.73
C CYS A 123 4.67 8.58 -0.83
N VAL A 124 5.18 9.74 -1.23
CA VAL A 124 4.37 10.97 -1.33
C VAL A 124 3.33 10.84 -2.45
N ASP A 125 3.70 10.28 -3.60
CA ASP A 125 2.81 10.18 -4.75
C ASP A 125 1.69 9.15 -4.54
N CYS A 126 1.98 8.01 -3.89
CA CYS A 126 0.94 7.08 -3.45
C CYS A 126 -0.03 7.76 -2.48
N HIS A 127 0.47 8.48 -1.48
CA HIS A 127 -0.40 9.18 -0.53
C HIS A 127 -1.25 10.28 -1.20
N LYS A 128 -0.72 10.96 -2.23
CA LYS A 128 -1.52 11.91 -3.03
C LYS A 128 -2.66 11.21 -3.75
N TYR A 129 -2.43 10.00 -4.28
CA TYR A 129 -3.46 9.20 -4.94
C TYR A 129 -4.51 8.71 -3.95
N VAL A 130 -4.09 8.13 -2.81
CA VAL A 130 -5.00 7.62 -1.78
C VAL A 130 -5.91 8.72 -1.24
N ARG A 131 -5.38 9.92 -0.92
CA ARG A 131 -6.20 11.04 -0.42
C ARG A 131 -7.26 11.55 -1.40
N LYS A 132 -7.07 11.31 -2.70
CA LYS A 132 -7.98 11.76 -3.76
C LYS A 132 -8.91 10.64 -4.24
N SER A 133 -8.69 9.42 -3.79
CA SER A 133 -9.52 8.29 -4.17
C SER A 133 -10.83 8.33 -3.37
N PRO A 134 -11.96 7.97 -4.00
CA PRO A 134 -13.30 8.05 -3.40
C PRO A 134 -13.50 7.08 -2.24
#